data_AF-M7NAB7-F1
#
_entry.id   AF-M7NAB7-F1
#
_cell.length_a   1.000
_cell.length_b   1.000
_cell.length_c   1.000
_cell.angle_alpha   90.00
_cell.angle_beta   90.00
_cell.angle_gamma   90.00
#
_symmetry.space_group_name_H-M   'P 1'
#
loop_
_entity.id
_entity.type
_entity.pdbx_description
1 polymer ?
#
loop_
_entity_poly.entity_id
_entity_poly.type
_entity_poly.pdbx_seq_one_letter_code
_entity_poly.pdbx_strand_id
1 'polypeptide(L)'
;MGLKFVEPIKSAVLILLILISITLTFSIWTSRSNYQPIESATKADVKIADKQTLSQVIRPYKILAISDDGLSGTTDKEDIESLMDFMKTWSFQNLAEADKEVTADEADEIISQPDSVTLFFRSPIPFGVVDSLFRFGDSVTTESSFSQMVIETQSDIGRVHFIGQDGGRRFTAHATNVDPERLNSLLEGSEEFEPYAAIGRETARTLFVPSTSRTVSYMTFFQREVSPSEFIKALFPDKNNVQRIPTGEHSHSERYHDINWQLNVNTEMKTLRFRDMKGDSNDGVSIPSELLVDSLDYVNEHSGWTNDFVLSSMDPLRKQIKYRMEVRGYPVFSDSDLTLTEITQIWGNSRISSYSRPYYQLNEPLPENTDKRLPAGTDVVEELRANPEVEFSEVDDIVRGYELKQTQRNGETLYALEPAWFFEESGEWRSVKKAGTGGGMGGLE
;
A
#
# COMPACT_ATOMS: atom_id res chain seq x y z
N MET A 1 -5.50 56.62 -60.64
CA MET A 1 -6.83 56.33 -60.04
C MET A 1 -6.69 55.02 -59.27
N GLY A 2 -6.22 55.08 -58.01
CA GLY A 2 -5.84 53.89 -57.25
C GLY A 2 -6.20 54.06 -55.79
N LEU A 3 -6.54 52.96 -55.14
CA LEU A 3 -6.73 52.80 -53.69
C LEU A 3 -8.00 53.45 -53.11
N LYS A 4 -9.18 52.96 -53.49
CA LYS A 4 -10.39 53.09 -52.63
C LYS A 4 -11.03 51.75 -52.22
N PHE A 5 -10.53 50.63 -52.74
CA PHE A 5 -11.08 49.30 -52.44
C PHE A 5 -10.17 48.42 -51.58
N VAL A 6 -8.94 48.85 -51.28
CA VAL A 6 -7.99 48.01 -50.52
C VAL A 6 -8.30 48.01 -49.01
N GLU A 7 -8.75 49.13 -48.45
CA GLU A 7 -9.15 49.20 -47.04
C GLU A 7 -10.34 48.30 -46.67
N PRO A 8 -11.49 48.32 -47.37
CA PRO A 8 -12.61 47.46 -47.02
C PRO A 8 -12.29 45.97 -47.19
N ILE A 9 -11.42 45.61 -48.15
CA ILE A 9 -10.96 44.23 -48.35
C ILE A 9 -10.07 43.78 -47.18
N LYS A 10 -9.15 44.63 -46.72
CA LYS A 10 -8.30 44.33 -45.55
C LYS A 10 -9.14 44.16 -44.28
N SER A 11 -10.13 45.02 -44.07
CA SER A 11 -11.05 44.90 -42.93
C SER A 11 -11.91 43.64 -43.01
N ALA A 12 -12.41 43.28 -44.20
CA ALA A 12 -13.18 42.05 -44.40
C ALA A 12 -12.34 40.79 -44.14
N VAL A 13 -11.09 40.75 -44.63
CA VAL A 13 -10.17 39.64 -44.38
C VAL A 13 -9.79 39.54 -42.91
N LEU A 14 -9.60 40.67 -42.23
CA LEU A 14 -9.30 40.70 -40.79
C LEU A 14 -10.46 40.15 -39.96
N ILE A 15 -11.70 40.56 -40.26
CA ILE A 15 -12.90 40.06 -39.56
C ILE A 15 -13.07 38.56 -39.80
N LEU A 16 -12.83 38.09 -41.02
CA LEU A 16 -12.86 36.66 -41.34
C LEU A 16 -11.83 35.87 -40.53
N LEU A 17 -10.59 36.37 -40.43
CA LEU A 17 -9.53 35.74 -39.65
C LEU A 17 -9.86 35.68 -38.16
N ILE A 18 -10.47 36.74 -37.61
CA ILE A 18 -10.91 36.77 -36.21
C ILE A 18 -12.00 35.73 -35.98
N LEU A 19 -13.00 35.64 -36.87
CA LEU A 19 -14.07 34.64 -36.75
C LEU A 19 -13.53 33.21 -36.85
N ILE A 20 -12.60 32.95 -37.78
CA ILE A 20 -11.92 31.66 -37.93
C ILE A 20 -11.16 31.32 -36.65
N SER A 21 -10.39 32.26 -36.09
CA SER A 21 -9.66 32.06 -34.84
C SER A 21 -10.59 31.71 -33.69
N ILE A 22 -11.70 32.43 -33.52
CA ILE A 22 -12.67 32.17 -32.46
C ILE A 22 -13.32 30.79 -32.65
N THR A 23 -13.67 30.40 -33.89
CA THR A 23 -14.22 29.07 -34.16
C THR A 23 -13.22 27.94 -33.92
N LEU A 24 -11.93 28.15 -34.23
CA LEU A 24 -10.88 27.17 -33.95
C LEU A 24 -10.60 27.05 -32.45
N THR A 25 -10.52 28.18 -31.74
CA THR A 25 -10.35 28.17 -30.28
C THR A 25 -11.53 27.51 -29.59
N PHE A 26 -12.76 27.82 -30.02
CA PHE A 26 -13.96 27.14 -29.52
C PHE A 26 -13.94 25.66 -29.85
N SER A 27 -13.56 25.28 -31.09
CA SER A 27 -13.44 23.87 -31.50
C SER A 27 -12.43 23.12 -30.64
N ILE A 28 -11.28 23.69 -30.31
CA ILE A 28 -10.28 23.06 -29.43
C ILE A 28 -10.82 22.93 -28.00
N TRP A 29 -11.54 23.93 -27.50
CA TRP A 29 -12.11 23.91 -26.15
C TRP A 29 -13.33 22.96 -26.02
N THR A 30 -14.11 22.79 -27.09
CA THR A 30 -15.25 21.86 -27.14
C THR A 30 -14.90 20.48 -27.64
N SER A 31 -13.75 20.30 -28.30
CA SER A 31 -13.15 18.99 -28.52
C SER A 31 -12.57 18.50 -27.20
N ARG A 32 -13.46 18.04 -26.31
CA ARG A 32 -13.09 16.92 -25.45
C ARG A 32 -12.61 15.83 -26.41
N SER A 33 -11.34 15.45 -26.29
CA SER A 33 -10.83 14.27 -26.96
C SER A 33 -11.75 13.13 -26.57
N ASN A 34 -12.66 12.75 -27.46
CA ASN A 34 -13.16 11.39 -27.48
C ASN A 34 -11.94 10.57 -27.86
N TYR A 35 -11.12 10.24 -26.87
CA TYR A 35 -10.28 9.07 -26.95
C TYR A 35 -11.27 7.96 -27.30
N GLN A 36 -11.32 7.60 -28.58
CA GLN A 36 -11.89 6.32 -28.96
C GLN A 36 -11.14 5.32 -28.09
N PRO A 37 -11.83 4.56 -27.23
CA PRO A 37 -11.19 3.43 -26.58
C PRO A 37 -10.53 2.67 -27.70
N ILE A 38 -9.22 2.47 -27.63
CA ILE A 38 -8.56 1.47 -28.46
C ILE A 38 -9.43 0.24 -28.26
N GLU A 39 -10.08 -0.24 -29.34
CA GLU A 39 -10.92 -1.42 -29.29
C GLU A 39 -10.07 -2.50 -28.66
N SER A 40 -10.31 -2.71 -27.36
CA SER A 40 -9.58 -3.66 -26.57
C SER A 40 -10.08 -4.97 -27.09
N ALA A 41 -9.26 -5.65 -27.91
CA ALA A 41 -9.50 -7.01 -28.35
C ALA A 41 -10.07 -7.75 -27.15
N THR A 42 -11.35 -8.16 -27.25
CA THR A 42 -12.19 -8.59 -26.14
C THR A 42 -11.36 -9.40 -25.15
N LYS A 43 -10.85 -8.74 -24.09
CA LYS A 43 -10.02 -9.41 -23.08
C LYS A 43 -10.98 -10.43 -22.48
N ALA A 44 -10.73 -11.72 -22.73
CA ALA A 44 -11.57 -12.74 -22.10
C ALA A 44 -11.61 -12.44 -20.60
N ASP A 45 -12.80 -12.43 -20.02
CA ASP A 45 -13.02 -12.16 -18.60
C ASP A 45 -12.41 -13.30 -17.78
N VAL A 46 -11.09 -13.23 -17.56
CA VAL A 46 -10.35 -14.24 -16.79
C VAL A 46 -10.49 -13.87 -15.33
N LYS A 47 -11.31 -14.63 -14.62
CA LYS A 47 -11.45 -14.51 -13.17
C LYS A 47 -10.46 -15.44 -12.48
N ILE A 48 -9.32 -14.92 -12.02
CA ILE A 48 -8.31 -15.70 -11.29
C ILE A 48 -8.73 -15.95 -9.83
N ALA A 49 -9.14 -14.88 -9.15
CA ALA A 49 -9.62 -14.88 -7.78
C ALA A 49 -10.72 -13.79 -7.67
N ASP A 50 -10.69 -12.96 -6.63
CA ASP A 50 -11.65 -11.86 -6.45
C ASP A 50 -11.00 -10.49 -6.70
N LYS A 51 -11.86 -9.46 -6.78
CA LYS A 51 -11.45 -8.05 -6.91
C LYS A 51 -11.33 -7.42 -5.51
N GLN A 52 -10.49 -6.40 -5.38
CA GLN A 52 -10.42 -5.56 -4.19
C GLN A 52 -10.73 -4.10 -4.50
N THR A 53 -11.30 -3.40 -3.53
CA THR A 53 -11.59 -1.96 -3.57
C THR A 53 -10.43 -1.16 -2.96
N LEU A 54 -10.36 0.15 -3.26
CA LEU A 54 -9.37 1.04 -2.63
C LEU A 54 -9.43 0.98 -1.10
N SER A 55 -10.63 0.95 -0.50
CA SER A 55 -10.80 0.85 0.96
C SER A 55 -10.35 -0.48 1.57
N GLN A 56 -10.23 -1.54 0.78
CA GLN A 56 -9.71 -2.84 1.25
C GLN A 56 -8.18 -2.89 1.20
N VAL A 57 -7.60 -2.28 0.17
CA VAL A 57 -6.15 -2.25 -0.07
C VAL A 57 -5.46 -1.15 0.73
N ILE A 58 -6.13 0.00 0.94
CA ILE A 58 -5.63 1.13 1.71
C ILE A 58 -6.32 1.11 3.07
N ARG A 59 -5.60 0.57 4.06
CA ARG A 59 -6.03 0.58 5.46
C ARG A 59 -4.92 1.06 6.38
N PRO A 60 -5.27 1.71 7.51
CA PRO A 60 -4.34 1.88 8.60
C PRO A 60 -3.82 0.51 9.06
N TYR A 61 -2.60 0.47 9.59
CA TYR A 61 -2.04 -0.75 10.18
C TYR A 61 -1.89 -0.67 11.69
N LYS A 62 -2.06 0.53 12.26
CA LYS A 62 -1.87 0.84 13.67
C LYS A 62 -2.75 2.03 14.03
N ILE A 63 -3.43 1.92 15.17
CA ILE A 63 -4.14 3.02 15.81
C ILE A 63 -3.46 3.26 17.16
N LEU A 64 -3.21 4.53 17.48
CA LEU A 64 -2.77 4.96 18.81
C LEU A 64 -3.82 5.88 19.41
N ALA A 65 -4.04 5.75 20.70
CA ALA A 65 -4.91 6.61 21.48
C ALA A 65 -4.12 7.19 22.67
N ILE A 66 -4.24 8.50 22.87
CA ILE A 66 -3.65 9.21 24.00
C ILE A 66 -4.80 9.80 24.82
N SER A 67 -4.90 9.36 26.06
CA SER A 67 -5.90 9.84 27.03
C SER A 67 -5.24 10.08 28.40
N ASP A 68 -6.04 10.46 29.39
CA ASP A 68 -5.61 10.58 30.79
C ASP A 68 -5.03 9.27 31.36
N ASP A 69 -5.44 8.11 30.81
CA ASP A 69 -4.96 6.78 31.22
C ASP A 69 -3.60 6.41 30.59
N GLY A 70 -3.11 7.22 29.65
CA GLY A 70 -1.81 7.08 29.01
C GLY A 70 -1.89 6.79 27.51
N LEU A 71 -0.80 6.22 26.98
CA LEU A 71 -0.66 5.86 25.56
C LEU A 71 -1.01 4.38 25.37
N SER A 72 -2.03 4.12 24.58
CA SER A 72 -2.46 2.77 24.20
C SER A 72 -2.65 2.67 22.68
N GLY A 73 -2.83 1.45 22.18
CA GLY A 73 -3.07 1.26 20.76
C GLY A 73 -3.43 -0.16 20.38
N THR A 74 -3.69 -0.33 19.09
CA THR A 74 -4.04 -1.62 18.51
C THR A 74 -3.45 -1.76 17.10
N THR A 75 -3.13 -3.01 16.76
CA THR A 75 -2.86 -3.44 15.38
C THR A 75 -3.85 -4.51 14.93
N ASP A 76 -4.92 -4.75 15.70
CA ASP A 76 -5.91 -5.75 15.38
C ASP A 76 -6.80 -5.28 14.23
N LYS A 77 -6.99 -6.16 13.27
CA LYS A 77 -7.75 -5.86 12.06
C LYS A 77 -9.20 -5.49 12.38
N GLU A 78 -9.82 -6.18 13.34
CA GLU A 78 -11.22 -5.96 13.71
C GLU A 78 -11.44 -4.58 14.33
N ASP A 79 -10.53 -4.13 15.20
CA ASP A 79 -10.58 -2.78 15.80
C ASP A 79 -10.41 -1.70 14.73
N ILE A 80 -9.43 -1.89 13.83
CA ILE A 80 -9.16 -0.95 12.74
C ILE A 80 -10.37 -0.87 11.80
N GLU A 81 -10.95 -2.01 11.41
CA GLU A 81 -12.13 -2.06 10.56
C GLU A 81 -13.34 -1.39 11.24
N SER A 82 -13.54 -1.61 12.54
CA SER A 82 -14.61 -0.98 13.33
C SER A 82 -14.48 0.55 13.34
N LEU A 83 -13.28 1.08 13.56
CA LEU A 83 -13.04 2.53 13.50
C LEU A 83 -13.24 3.08 12.08
N MET A 84 -12.69 2.42 11.07
CA MET A 84 -12.84 2.84 9.67
C MET A 84 -14.31 2.84 9.24
N ASP A 85 -15.10 1.84 9.65
CA ASP A 85 -16.54 1.78 9.39
C ASP A 85 -17.31 2.88 10.11
N PHE A 86 -16.91 3.24 11.33
CA PHE A 86 -17.47 4.39 12.02
C PHE A 86 -17.16 5.70 11.27
N MET A 87 -15.92 5.89 10.81
CA MET A 87 -15.50 7.09 10.07
C MET A 87 -16.20 7.26 8.71
N LYS A 88 -16.73 6.19 8.09
CA LYS A 88 -17.57 6.29 6.87
C LYS A 88 -18.84 7.12 7.06
N THR A 89 -19.28 7.29 8.32
CA THR A 89 -20.45 8.13 8.66
C THR A 89 -20.11 9.62 8.72
N TRP A 90 -18.83 9.96 8.84
CA TRP A 90 -18.36 11.33 8.97
C TRP A 90 -18.38 12.04 7.62
N SER A 91 -18.38 13.38 7.66
CA SER A 91 -18.16 14.22 6.48
C SER A 91 -17.08 15.25 6.79
N PHE A 92 -15.95 15.16 6.10
CA PHE A 92 -14.82 16.06 6.22
C PHE A 92 -15.07 17.33 5.41
N GLN A 93 -14.81 18.49 5.99
CA GLN A 93 -15.03 19.80 5.37
C GLN A 93 -13.79 20.67 5.52
N ASN A 94 -13.66 21.66 4.64
CA ASN A 94 -12.60 22.68 4.71
C ASN A 94 -11.19 22.10 4.76
N LEU A 95 -10.88 21.11 3.90
CA LEU A 95 -9.52 20.61 3.78
C LEU A 95 -8.60 21.74 3.33
N ALA A 96 -7.63 22.12 4.15
CA ALA A 96 -6.71 23.21 3.89
C ALA A 96 -5.27 22.82 4.24
N GLU A 97 -4.31 23.32 3.47
CA GLU A 97 -2.90 23.24 3.84
C GLU A 97 -2.67 24.19 5.02
N ALA A 98 -2.41 23.62 6.20
CA ALA A 98 -2.09 24.39 7.39
C ALA A 98 -0.62 24.81 7.38
N ASP A 99 0.27 23.89 7.02
CA ASP A 99 1.71 24.14 6.98
C ASP A 99 2.36 23.44 5.78
N LYS A 100 3.28 24.15 5.14
CA LYS A 100 4.01 23.68 3.97
C LYS A 100 5.11 22.68 4.32
N GLU A 101 5.59 22.75 5.56
CA GLU A 101 6.70 21.95 6.06
C GLU A 101 6.61 21.91 7.58
N VAL A 102 6.52 20.69 8.10
CA VAL A 102 6.51 20.32 9.52
C VAL A 102 7.72 19.43 9.72
N THR A 103 8.54 19.74 10.72
CA THR A 103 9.70 18.94 11.09
C THR A 103 9.29 17.61 11.74
N ALA A 104 10.22 16.68 11.89
CA ALA A 104 9.95 15.42 12.60
C ALA A 104 9.48 15.67 14.04
N ASP A 105 10.13 16.59 14.76
CA ASP A 105 9.80 16.96 16.13
C ASP A 105 8.39 17.58 16.24
N GLU A 106 8.05 18.52 15.35
CA GLU A 106 6.71 19.12 15.33
C GLU A 106 5.62 18.08 14.98
N ALA A 107 5.93 17.14 14.08
CA ALA A 107 5.02 16.04 13.78
C ALA A 107 4.79 15.13 14.99
N ASP A 108 5.86 14.82 15.73
CA ASP A 108 5.79 14.04 16.97
C ASP A 108 5.00 14.77 18.06
N GLU A 109 5.13 16.10 18.17
CA GLU A 109 4.31 16.91 19.08
C GLU A 109 2.82 16.83 18.74
N ILE A 110 2.46 16.89 17.44
CA ILE A 110 1.05 16.77 17.00
C ILE A 110 0.51 15.35 17.27
N ILE A 111 1.28 14.31 16.95
CA ILE A 111 0.89 12.91 17.18
C ILE A 111 0.77 12.61 18.68
N SER A 112 1.60 13.25 19.51
CA SER A 112 1.64 13.06 20.96
C SER A 112 0.69 13.98 21.73
N GLN A 113 -0.19 14.71 21.03
CA GLN A 113 -1.15 15.61 21.66
C GLN A 113 -2.09 14.82 22.59
N PRO A 114 -2.38 15.31 23.80
CA PRO A 114 -3.41 14.72 24.66
C PRO A 114 -4.77 14.67 23.96
N ASP A 115 -5.59 13.70 24.35
CA ASP A 115 -6.96 13.54 23.85
C ASP A 115 -7.01 13.44 22.32
N SER A 116 -6.21 12.52 21.79
CA SER A 116 -6.08 12.31 20.36
C SER A 116 -6.06 10.84 19.98
N VAL A 117 -6.50 10.58 18.75
CA VAL A 117 -6.41 9.28 18.10
C VAL A 117 -5.62 9.42 16.82
N THR A 118 -4.58 8.62 16.65
CA THR A 118 -3.75 8.65 15.46
C THR A 118 -3.86 7.35 14.68
N LEU A 119 -4.24 7.44 13.40
CA LEU A 119 -4.21 6.35 12.43
C LEU A 119 -2.92 6.42 11.63
N PHE A 120 -2.19 5.31 11.55
CA PHE A 120 -0.94 5.20 10.80
C PHE A 120 -1.14 4.36 9.53
N PHE A 121 -0.67 4.87 8.40
CA PHE A 121 -0.66 4.20 7.11
C PHE A 121 0.76 3.77 6.75
N ARG A 122 0.92 2.59 6.11
CA ARG A 122 2.23 2.04 5.74
C ARG A 122 2.95 2.83 4.65
N SER A 123 2.18 3.53 3.81
CA SER A 123 2.67 4.32 2.69
C SER A 123 1.89 5.62 2.62
N PRO A 124 2.48 6.72 2.10
CA PRO A 124 1.77 7.97 1.92
C PRO A 124 0.56 7.81 1.02
N ILE A 125 -0.62 8.18 1.54
CA ILE A 125 -1.88 8.12 0.83
C ILE A 125 -2.12 9.46 0.13
N PRO A 126 -2.26 9.50 -1.20
CA PRO A 126 -2.51 10.74 -1.90
C PRO A 126 -3.95 11.18 -1.69
N PHE A 127 -4.13 12.48 -1.49
CA PHE A 127 -5.45 13.09 -1.34
C PHE A 127 -6.34 12.88 -2.57
N GLY A 128 -5.78 12.72 -3.78
CA GLY A 128 -6.57 12.42 -4.99
C GLY A 128 -7.38 11.12 -4.92
N VAL A 129 -7.11 10.21 -3.98
CA VAL A 129 -7.93 8.99 -3.77
C VAL A 129 -8.69 8.97 -2.44
N VAL A 130 -8.58 10.03 -1.64
CA VAL A 130 -9.06 10.01 -0.25
C VAL A 130 -10.59 9.90 -0.15
N ASP A 131 -11.31 10.35 -1.18
CA ASP A 131 -12.77 10.23 -1.32
C ASP A 131 -13.25 8.77 -1.39
N SER A 132 -12.34 7.83 -1.71
CA SER A 132 -12.64 6.39 -1.68
C SER A 132 -12.58 5.80 -0.27
N LEU A 133 -12.00 6.53 0.68
CA LEU A 133 -11.83 6.11 2.07
C LEU A 133 -12.79 6.87 3.00
N PHE A 134 -12.93 8.17 2.78
CA PHE A 134 -13.72 9.07 3.60
C PHE A 134 -14.61 9.96 2.72
N ARG A 135 -15.67 10.53 3.30
CA ARG A 135 -16.54 11.46 2.57
C ARG A 135 -16.06 12.89 2.78
N PHE A 136 -15.78 13.61 1.70
CA PHE A 136 -15.51 15.05 1.73
C PHE A 136 -16.71 15.84 1.22
N GLY A 137 -17.00 16.97 1.87
CA GLY A 137 -18.05 17.90 1.44
C GLY A 137 -17.64 18.74 0.23
N ASP A 138 -16.34 19.01 0.10
CA ASP A 138 -15.73 19.77 -0.98
C ASP A 138 -14.86 18.87 -1.86
N SER A 139 -14.67 19.21 -3.13
CA SER A 139 -13.79 18.46 -4.02
C SER A 139 -12.33 18.58 -3.57
N VAL A 140 -11.67 17.44 -3.36
CA VAL A 140 -10.24 17.38 -3.05
C VAL A 140 -9.43 17.47 -4.34
N THR A 141 -8.61 18.51 -4.48
CA THR A 141 -7.86 18.79 -5.74
C THR A 141 -6.33 18.71 -5.60
N THR A 142 -5.83 18.30 -4.45
CA THR A 142 -4.39 18.24 -4.16
C THR A 142 -3.84 16.83 -4.36
N GLU A 143 -2.65 16.74 -4.95
CA GLU A 143 -1.86 15.49 -5.10
C GLU A 143 -0.81 15.33 -3.99
N SER A 144 -0.96 16.09 -2.90
CA SER A 144 -0.17 15.86 -1.69
C SER A 144 -0.59 14.54 -1.05
N SER A 145 0.29 13.96 -0.23
CA SER A 145 0.02 12.70 0.47
C SER A 145 0.22 12.85 1.97
N PHE A 146 -0.40 11.95 2.73
CA PHE A 146 -0.25 11.86 4.19
C PHE A 146 -0.01 10.41 4.62
N SER A 147 0.71 10.20 5.71
CA SER A 147 0.94 8.87 6.30
C SER A 147 0.32 8.73 7.70
N GLN A 148 -0.04 9.85 8.33
CA GLN A 148 -0.71 9.86 9.62
C GLN A 148 -1.96 10.74 9.59
N MET A 149 -2.99 10.30 10.30
CA MET A 149 -4.20 11.08 10.54
C MET A 149 -4.42 11.18 12.05
N VAL A 150 -4.31 12.39 12.60
CA VAL A 150 -4.51 12.68 14.03
C VAL A 150 -5.88 13.33 14.20
N ILE A 151 -6.73 12.73 15.03
CA ILE A 151 -8.10 13.16 15.30
C ILE A 151 -8.15 13.67 16.73
N GLU A 152 -8.52 14.94 16.92
CA GLU A 152 -8.74 15.50 18.26
C GLU A 152 -10.10 15.05 18.82
N THR A 153 -10.11 14.51 20.04
CA THR A 153 -11.32 13.91 20.66
C THR A 153 -11.98 14.82 21.71
N GLN A 154 -11.27 15.81 22.25
CA GLN A 154 -11.82 16.73 23.26
C GLN A 154 -11.70 18.22 22.91
N SER A 155 -10.50 18.70 22.55
CA SER A 155 -10.19 20.14 22.41
C SER A 155 -10.95 20.86 21.30
N ASP A 156 -11.02 20.25 20.11
CA ASP A 156 -11.86 20.68 18.99
C ASP A 156 -12.40 19.42 18.29
N ILE A 157 -13.46 18.84 18.85
CA ILE A 157 -14.01 17.57 18.41
C ILE A 157 -14.21 17.57 16.89
N GLY A 158 -13.57 16.61 16.22
CA GLY A 158 -13.63 16.46 14.77
C GLY A 158 -12.58 17.26 14.00
N ARG A 159 -11.71 18.03 14.63
CA ARG A 159 -10.50 18.53 13.96
C ARG A 159 -9.58 17.36 13.65
N VAL A 160 -9.17 17.27 12.39
CA VAL A 160 -8.30 16.21 11.90
C VAL A 160 -7.07 16.82 11.22
N HIS A 161 -5.90 16.34 11.62
CA HIS A 161 -4.61 16.69 11.02
C HIS A 161 -4.13 15.53 10.16
N PHE A 162 -3.72 15.83 8.94
CA PHE A 162 -3.11 14.88 8.02
C PHE A 162 -1.64 15.28 7.84
N ILE A 163 -0.73 14.38 8.19
CA ILE A 163 0.71 14.66 8.24
C ILE A 163 1.42 13.80 7.19
N GLY A 164 2.34 14.41 6.44
CA GLY A 164 3.22 13.72 5.47
C GLY A 164 4.19 12.71 6.09
N GLN A 165 4.88 11.94 5.24
CA GLN A 165 5.97 11.04 5.63
C GLN A 165 7.26 11.81 5.97
N ASP A 166 8.00 11.34 6.97
CA ASP A 166 9.10 11.99 7.70
C ASP A 166 8.95 13.46 8.12
N GLY A 167 7.72 13.93 8.29
CA GLY A 167 7.39 15.35 8.41
C GLY A 167 6.83 15.84 7.08
N GLY A 168 7.04 17.10 6.73
CA GLY A 168 6.56 17.67 5.47
C GLY A 168 5.22 18.37 5.60
N ARG A 169 4.35 18.27 4.58
CA ARG A 169 3.12 19.08 4.56
C ARG A 169 2.11 18.61 5.61
N ARG A 170 1.45 19.57 6.24
CA ARG A 170 0.30 19.33 7.12
C ARG A 170 -0.95 19.92 6.50
N PHE A 171 -1.99 19.10 6.43
CA PHE A 171 -3.34 19.53 6.09
C PHE A 171 -4.25 19.38 7.29
N THR A 172 -5.23 20.26 7.40
CA THR A 172 -6.28 20.16 8.42
C THR A 172 -7.64 20.12 7.76
N ALA A 173 -8.56 19.37 8.37
CA ALA A 173 -9.97 19.37 8.01
C ALA A 173 -10.82 19.29 9.27
N HIS A 174 -12.11 19.57 9.13
CA HIS A 174 -13.08 19.39 10.20
C HIS A 174 -14.09 18.31 9.82
N ALA A 175 -14.12 17.22 10.58
CA ALA A 175 -15.05 16.13 10.47
C ALA A 175 -16.36 16.46 11.19
N THR A 176 -17.46 16.33 10.47
CA THR A 176 -18.83 16.48 11.00
C THR A 176 -19.49 15.12 11.14
N ASN A 177 -20.57 15.03 11.93
CA ASN A 177 -21.23 13.78 12.34
C ASN A 177 -20.36 12.82 13.16
N VAL A 178 -19.32 13.36 13.80
CA VAL A 178 -18.54 12.63 14.80
C VAL A 178 -19.43 12.47 16.03
N ASP A 179 -19.75 11.22 16.39
CA ASP A 179 -20.39 10.90 17.66
C ASP A 179 -19.30 10.80 18.75
N PRO A 180 -19.21 11.77 19.68
CA PRO A 180 -18.13 11.81 20.66
C PRO A 180 -18.24 10.68 21.68
N GLU A 181 -19.45 10.28 22.06
CA GLU A 181 -19.66 9.17 22.99
C GLU A 181 -19.23 7.86 22.33
N ARG A 182 -19.55 7.68 21.05
CA ARG A 182 -19.10 6.49 20.31
C ARG A 182 -17.60 6.50 20.10
N LEU A 183 -17.02 7.64 19.72
CA LEU A 183 -15.57 7.79 19.55
C LEU A 183 -14.87 7.48 20.87
N ASN A 184 -15.27 8.10 21.97
CA ASN A 184 -14.72 7.80 23.28
C ASN A 184 -14.98 6.36 23.69
N SER A 185 -16.15 5.77 23.43
CA SER A 185 -16.41 4.35 23.74
C SER A 185 -15.59 3.38 22.89
N LEU A 186 -15.15 3.74 21.68
CA LEU A 186 -14.20 2.94 20.91
C LEU A 186 -12.78 3.02 21.50
N LEU A 187 -12.51 4.07 22.29
CA LEU A 187 -11.22 4.34 22.93
C LEU A 187 -11.19 3.95 24.43
N GLU A 188 -12.35 3.95 25.09
CA GLU A 188 -12.58 3.62 26.50
C GLU A 188 -13.16 2.21 26.65
N GLY A 189 -14.05 1.82 25.74
CA GLY A 189 -14.63 0.46 25.65
C GLY A 189 -13.65 -0.58 25.11
N SER A 190 -12.41 -0.17 24.80
CA SER A 190 -11.26 -1.02 24.56
C SER A 190 -10.51 -1.32 25.87
N GLU A 191 -11.13 -2.07 26.80
CA GLU A 191 -10.38 -2.74 27.89
C GLU A 191 -9.23 -3.66 27.35
N GLU A 192 -9.08 -3.80 26.02
CA GLU A 192 -8.10 -4.63 25.34
C GLU A 192 -7.02 -3.89 24.53
N PHE A 193 -7.06 -2.55 24.38
CA PHE A 193 -5.93 -1.86 23.73
C PHE A 193 -4.68 -2.05 24.57
N GLU A 194 -3.62 -2.53 23.93
CA GLU A 194 -2.39 -2.79 24.65
C GLU A 194 -1.66 -1.47 24.93
N PRO A 195 -0.95 -1.36 26.06
CA PRO A 195 -0.16 -0.17 26.35
C PRO A 195 0.98 -0.03 25.35
N TYR A 196 1.26 1.18 24.90
CA TYR A 196 2.35 1.51 23.99
C TYR A 196 3.41 2.37 24.68
N ALA A 197 4.64 2.31 24.18
CA ALA A 197 5.74 3.17 24.57
C ALA A 197 6.15 4.04 23.38
N ALA A 198 6.40 5.31 23.68
CA ALA A 198 7.01 6.27 22.78
C ALA A 198 8.54 6.23 22.96
N ILE A 199 9.26 5.85 21.90
CA ILE A 199 10.71 5.77 21.88
C ILE A 199 11.24 6.97 21.09
N GLY A 200 11.53 8.05 21.81
CA GLY A 200 12.12 9.26 21.23
C GLY A 200 13.52 8.99 20.67
N ARG A 201 13.85 9.70 19.58
CA ARG A 201 15.14 9.62 18.88
C ARG A 201 15.60 11.03 18.52
N GLU A 202 16.91 11.27 18.52
CA GLU A 202 17.45 12.63 18.36
C GLU A 202 17.35 13.19 16.93
N THR A 203 17.40 12.32 15.93
CA THR A 203 17.47 12.71 14.50
C THR A 203 16.39 12.05 13.65
N ALA A 204 15.44 11.38 14.28
CA ALA A 204 14.40 10.59 13.62
C ALA A 204 13.11 10.65 14.44
N ARG A 205 11.97 10.35 13.81
CA ARG A 205 10.67 10.37 14.49
C ARG A 205 10.60 9.39 15.66
N THR A 206 9.71 9.67 16.59
CA THR A 206 9.37 8.78 17.69
C THR A 206 8.80 7.45 17.17
N LEU A 207 9.36 6.33 17.66
CA LEU A 207 8.81 5.00 17.40
C LEU A 207 7.78 4.65 18.46
N PHE A 208 6.62 4.17 18.03
CA PHE A 208 5.56 3.72 18.91
C PHE A 208 5.46 2.20 18.86
N VAL A 209 5.82 1.55 19.96
CA VAL A 209 5.84 0.08 20.07
C VAL A 209 5.01 -0.40 21.25
N PRO A 210 4.35 -1.58 21.16
CA PRO A 210 3.68 -2.18 22.31
C PRO A 210 4.62 -2.45 23.47
N SER A 211 4.20 -2.11 24.69
CA SER A 211 4.94 -2.31 25.93
C SER A 211 4.70 -3.68 26.57
N THR A 212 3.85 -4.51 25.96
CA THR A 212 3.46 -5.83 26.47
C THR A 212 3.77 -6.95 25.50
N SER A 213 4.05 -8.14 26.05
CA SER A 213 4.17 -9.36 25.25
C SER A 213 2.80 -9.78 24.74
N ARG A 214 2.74 -10.29 23.50
CA ARG A 214 1.50 -10.78 22.89
C ARG A 214 1.64 -12.20 22.38
N THR A 215 0.62 -13.01 22.61
CA THR A 215 0.51 -14.35 22.03
C THR A 215 -0.14 -14.24 20.67
N VAL A 216 0.53 -14.78 19.64
CA VAL A 216 0.04 -14.77 18.26
C VAL A 216 0.06 -16.21 17.75
N SER A 217 -1.00 -16.63 17.07
CA SER A 217 -1.11 -18.00 16.57
C SER A 217 -0.16 -18.25 15.39
N TYR A 218 0.61 -19.33 15.50
CA TYR A 218 1.33 -19.98 14.41
C TYR A 218 0.34 -20.78 13.57
N MET A 219 0.33 -20.55 12.26
CA MET A 219 -0.64 -21.15 11.35
C MET A 219 0.03 -21.93 10.23
N THR A 220 -0.56 -23.04 9.83
CA THR A 220 -0.07 -23.85 8.70
C THR A 220 -1.14 -24.00 7.63
N PHE A 221 -0.71 -24.00 6.37
CA PHE A 221 -1.58 -24.02 5.20
C PHE A 221 -1.05 -25.05 4.20
N PHE A 222 -1.96 -25.69 3.48
CA PHE A 222 -1.57 -26.42 2.28
C PHE A 222 -1.05 -25.45 1.23
N GLN A 223 0.09 -25.77 0.62
CA GLN A 223 0.57 -25.03 -0.54
C GLN A 223 -0.39 -25.28 -1.72
N ARG A 224 -1.28 -24.33 -1.98
CA ARG A 224 -2.17 -24.33 -3.15
C ARG A 224 -1.69 -23.32 -4.15
N GLU A 225 -1.79 -23.66 -5.43
CA GLU A 225 -1.27 -22.85 -6.53
C GLU A 225 -2.40 -22.50 -7.51
N VAL A 226 -2.38 -21.26 -7.98
CA VAL A 226 -3.09 -20.84 -9.18
C VAL A 226 -2.25 -21.24 -10.39
N SER A 227 -2.85 -21.91 -11.35
CA SER A 227 -2.14 -22.36 -12.55
C SER A 227 -1.51 -21.16 -13.28
N PRO A 228 -0.20 -21.21 -13.62
CA PRO A 228 0.44 -20.19 -14.45
C PRO A 228 -0.27 -19.93 -15.79
N SER A 229 -1.01 -20.92 -16.30
CA SER A 229 -1.81 -20.78 -17.52
C SER A 229 -2.94 -19.76 -17.41
N GLU A 230 -3.51 -19.55 -16.22
CA GLU A 230 -4.52 -18.51 -15.98
C GLU A 230 -3.90 -17.11 -16.10
N PHE A 231 -2.67 -16.93 -15.59
CA PHE A 231 -1.93 -15.68 -15.77
C PHE A 231 -1.51 -15.44 -17.21
N ILE A 232 -1.15 -16.48 -17.96
CA ILE A 232 -0.88 -16.34 -19.40
C ILE A 232 -2.13 -15.81 -20.12
N LYS A 233 -3.31 -16.37 -19.82
CA LYS A 233 -4.58 -15.92 -20.39
C LYS A 233 -4.95 -14.51 -19.96
N ALA A 234 -4.59 -14.09 -18.75
CA ALA A 234 -4.95 -12.78 -18.21
C ALA A 234 -4.02 -11.66 -18.69
N LEU A 235 -2.71 -11.91 -18.72
CA LEU A 235 -1.70 -10.86 -18.87
C LEU A 235 -1.30 -10.61 -20.33
N PHE A 236 -1.32 -11.63 -21.20
CA PHE A 236 -0.96 -11.44 -22.60
C PHE A 236 -2.13 -10.87 -23.40
N PRO A 237 -1.96 -9.73 -24.11
CA PRO A 237 -3.01 -9.16 -24.95
C PRO A 237 -3.47 -10.10 -26.07
N ASP A 238 -2.53 -10.83 -26.70
CA ASP A 238 -2.82 -11.82 -27.73
C ASP A 238 -2.33 -13.22 -27.34
N LYS A 239 -3.26 -14.04 -26.88
CA LYS A 239 -3.02 -15.37 -26.32
C LYS A 239 -2.57 -16.39 -27.37
N ASN A 240 -2.95 -16.18 -28.63
CA ASN A 240 -2.67 -17.14 -29.70
C ASN A 240 -1.22 -17.08 -30.17
N ASN A 241 -0.53 -15.97 -29.87
CA ASN A 241 0.84 -15.72 -30.28
C ASN A 241 1.87 -15.94 -29.14
N VAL A 242 1.42 -16.49 -28.00
CA VAL A 242 2.31 -16.79 -26.87
C VAL A 242 3.09 -18.08 -27.15
N GLN A 243 4.41 -17.98 -27.13
CA GLN A 243 5.32 -19.09 -27.33
C GLN A 243 6.02 -19.45 -26.03
N ARG A 244 6.04 -20.75 -25.71
CA ARG A 244 6.84 -21.31 -24.62
C ARG A 244 8.28 -21.49 -25.09
N ILE A 245 9.22 -20.91 -24.37
CA ILE A 245 10.65 -21.15 -24.58
C ILE A 245 11.00 -22.43 -23.80
N PRO A 246 11.48 -23.50 -24.45
CA PRO A 246 11.95 -24.68 -23.75
C PRO A 246 13.05 -24.29 -22.78
N THR A 247 12.84 -24.60 -21.52
CA THR A 247 13.86 -24.55 -20.48
C THR A 247 14.34 -25.98 -20.23
N GLY A 248 15.56 -26.15 -19.72
CA GLY A 248 16.12 -27.49 -19.51
C GLY A 248 15.22 -28.33 -18.59
N GLU A 249 15.21 -29.65 -18.76
CA GLU A 249 14.32 -30.57 -18.01
C GLU A 249 14.49 -30.47 -16.47
N HIS A 250 15.61 -29.95 -15.99
CA HIS A 250 15.91 -29.71 -14.58
C HIS A 250 15.83 -28.24 -14.15
N SER A 251 15.31 -27.36 -15.00
CA SER A 251 15.15 -25.96 -14.63
C SER A 251 13.84 -25.75 -13.85
N HIS A 252 13.93 -25.12 -12.69
CA HIS A 252 12.76 -24.67 -11.92
C HIS A 252 12.13 -23.40 -12.51
N SER A 253 12.15 -23.27 -13.83
CA SER A 253 11.73 -22.06 -14.53
C SER A 253 10.99 -22.38 -15.81
N GLU A 254 9.89 -21.69 -16.07
CA GLU A 254 9.22 -21.68 -17.36
C GLU A 254 9.20 -20.27 -17.93
N ARG A 255 9.32 -20.16 -19.26
CA ARG A 255 9.35 -18.87 -19.94
C ARG A 255 8.37 -18.84 -21.09
N TYR A 256 7.54 -17.81 -21.11
CA TYR A 256 6.54 -17.55 -22.14
C TYR A 256 6.76 -16.15 -22.69
N HIS A 257 6.55 -15.95 -23.99
CA HIS A 257 6.73 -14.64 -24.59
C HIS A 257 5.85 -14.45 -25.83
N ASP A 258 5.58 -13.21 -26.18
CA ASP A 258 5.08 -12.78 -27.48
C ASP A 258 6.05 -11.76 -28.10
N ILE A 259 5.60 -10.89 -29.01
CA ILE A 259 6.44 -9.86 -29.65
C ILE A 259 6.89 -8.75 -28.68
N ASN A 260 6.11 -8.48 -27.63
CA ASN A 260 6.27 -7.34 -26.73
C ASN A 260 6.54 -7.76 -25.29
N TRP A 261 6.06 -8.92 -24.85
CA TRP A 261 5.96 -9.30 -23.45
C TRP A 261 6.64 -10.63 -23.17
N GLN A 262 7.17 -10.76 -21.95
CA GLN A 262 7.73 -12.00 -21.43
C GLN A 262 7.18 -12.28 -20.03
N LEU A 263 6.76 -13.52 -19.80
CA LEU A 263 6.42 -14.07 -18.50
C LEU A 263 7.47 -15.11 -18.10
N ASN A 264 8.14 -14.88 -16.97
CA ASN A 264 8.98 -15.85 -16.31
C ASN A 264 8.22 -16.43 -15.11
N VAL A 265 8.11 -17.75 -15.05
CA VAL A 265 7.50 -18.48 -13.93
C VAL A 265 8.63 -19.21 -13.21
N ASN A 266 8.82 -18.94 -11.92
CA ASN A 266 9.68 -19.75 -11.07
C ASN A 266 8.81 -20.81 -10.37
N THR A 267 9.04 -22.07 -10.68
CA THR A 267 8.25 -23.20 -10.17
C THR A 267 8.69 -23.66 -8.79
N GLU A 268 9.88 -23.27 -8.35
CA GLU A 268 10.39 -23.54 -7.00
C GLU A 268 9.86 -22.48 -6.04
N MET A 269 10.11 -21.21 -6.34
CA MET A 269 9.66 -20.09 -5.51
C MET A 269 8.15 -19.83 -5.60
N LYS A 270 7.45 -20.42 -6.56
CA LYS A 270 6.02 -20.15 -6.83
C LYS A 270 5.71 -18.68 -7.16
N THR A 271 6.58 -18.08 -7.97
CA THR A 271 6.48 -16.67 -8.36
C THR A 271 6.41 -16.51 -9.87
N LEU A 272 5.82 -15.41 -10.32
CA LEU A 272 5.83 -15.01 -11.71
C LEU A 272 6.33 -13.57 -11.85
N ARG A 273 6.92 -13.29 -13.01
CA ARG A 273 7.37 -11.96 -13.42
C ARG A 273 7.02 -11.74 -14.88
N PHE A 274 6.06 -10.88 -15.13
CA PHE A 274 5.65 -10.40 -16.45
C PHE A 274 6.34 -9.06 -16.75
N ARG A 275 6.91 -8.90 -17.95
CA ARG A 275 7.71 -7.72 -18.32
C ARG A 275 7.51 -7.31 -19.78
N ASP A 276 7.50 -6.01 -20.04
CA ASP A 276 7.65 -5.42 -21.37
C ASP A 276 9.10 -5.57 -21.86
N MET A 277 9.30 -6.29 -22.95
CA MET A 277 10.60 -6.52 -23.57
C MET A 277 11.11 -5.33 -24.38
N LYS A 278 10.21 -4.45 -24.84
CA LYS A 278 10.60 -3.28 -25.64
C LYS A 278 11.11 -2.14 -24.78
N GLY A 279 10.72 -2.12 -23.50
CA GLY A 279 10.96 -1.03 -22.58
C GLY A 279 10.11 0.19 -22.96
N ASP A 280 9.33 0.70 -22.03
CA ASP A 280 8.75 2.03 -22.14
C ASP A 280 9.71 3.02 -21.45
N SER A 281 9.77 4.26 -21.93
CA SER A 281 10.54 5.31 -21.25
C SER A 281 9.95 5.50 -19.85
N ASN A 282 10.80 5.45 -18.83
CA ASN A 282 10.39 5.72 -17.45
C ASN A 282 10.64 7.20 -17.07
N ASP A 283 10.57 8.10 -18.04
CA ASP A 283 10.85 9.52 -17.83
C ASP A 283 9.68 10.18 -17.10
N GLY A 284 10.00 11.14 -16.22
CA GLY A 284 9.02 11.88 -15.44
C GLY A 284 8.55 11.19 -14.14
N VAL A 285 7.69 11.88 -13.40
CA VAL A 285 7.12 11.43 -12.12
C VAL A 285 5.64 11.11 -12.35
N SER A 286 5.16 9.99 -11.80
CA SER A 286 3.73 9.66 -11.87
C SER A 286 2.92 10.55 -10.95
N ILE A 287 1.68 10.85 -11.34
CA ILE A 287 0.71 11.41 -10.40
C ILE A 287 0.39 10.31 -9.37
N PRO A 288 0.59 10.54 -8.06
CA PRO A 288 0.44 9.48 -7.06
C PRO A 288 -0.95 8.84 -7.02
N SER A 289 -2.01 9.64 -7.15
CA SER A 289 -3.38 9.14 -7.18
C SER A 289 -3.64 8.23 -8.38
N GLU A 290 -3.24 8.65 -9.57
CA GLU A 290 -3.35 7.88 -10.82
C GLU A 290 -2.57 6.57 -10.74
N LEU A 291 -1.31 6.61 -10.26
CA LEU A 291 -0.48 5.40 -10.10
C LEU A 291 -1.15 4.35 -9.21
N LEU A 292 -1.80 4.78 -8.13
CA LEU A 292 -2.47 3.90 -7.19
C LEU A 292 -3.77 3.30 -7.78
N VAL A 293 -4.56 4.12 -8.47
CA VAL A 293 -5.80 3.68 -9.14
C VAL A 293 -5.48 2.72 -10.29
N ASP A 294 -4.58 3.09 -11.19
CA ASP A 294 -4.16 2.28 -12.34
C ASP A 294 -3.60 0.93 -11.88
N SER A 295 -2.82 0.94 -10.80
CA SER A 295 -2.26 -0.26 -10.21
C SER A 295 -3.32 -1.20 -9.64
N LEU A 296 -4.31 -0.66 -8.91
CA LEU A 296 -5.43 -1.44 -8.39
C LEU A 296 -6.25 -2.03 -9.55
N ASP A 297 -6.60 -1.20 -10.52
CA ASP A 297 -7.41 -1.58 -11.68
C ASP A 297 -6.70 -2.66 -12.50
N TYR A 298 -5.39 -2.55 -12.69
CA TYR A 298 -4.60 -3.57 -13.38
C TYR A 298 -4.71 -4.97 -12.76
N VAL A 299 -4.68 -5.07 -11.41
CA VAL A 299 -4.91 -6.37 -10.74
C VAL A 299 -6.37 -6.80 -10.86
N ASN A 300 -7.30 -5.85 -10.75
CA ASN A 300 -8.73 -6.09 -10.83
C ASN A 300 -9.21 -6.52 -12.23
N GLU A 301 -8.53 -6.12 -13.31
CA GLU A 301 -8.85 -6.53 -14.68
C GLU A 301 -8.89 -8.06 -14.85
N HIS A 302 -8.12 -8.79 -14.03
CA HIS A 302 -8.07 -10.24 -14.03
C HIS A 302 -8.45 -10.86 -12.67
N SER A 303 -9.09 -10.08 -11.80
CA SER A 303 -9.43 -10.47 -10.42
C SER A 303 -8.25 -11.12 -9.70
N GLY A 304 -7.07 -10.50 -9.80
CA GLY A 304 -5.79 -11.11 -9.46
C GLY A 304 -5.47 -11.21 -7.98
N TRP A 305 -6.37 -10.85 -7.06
CA TRP A 305 -6.08 -10.84 -5.62
C TRP A 305 -6.20 -12.24 -5.03
N THR A 306 -5.12 -13.01 -5.13
CA THR A 306 -5.12 -14.44 -4.75
C THR A 306 -5.03 -14.69 -3.25
N ASN A 307 -4.66 -13.66 -2.48
CA ASN A 307 -4.64 -13.59 -1.02
C ASN A 307 -5.13 -12.18 -0.61
N ASP A 308 -5.21 -11.90 0.69
CA ASP A 308 -5.41 -10.53 1.17
C ASP A 308 -4.09 -9.74 1.01
N PHE A 309 -4.13 -8.63 0.29
CA PHE A 309 -2.97 -7.77 0.03
C PHE A 309 -3.34 -6.33 0.33
N VAL A 310 -2.42 -5.60 0.95
CA VAL A 310 -2.57 -4.18 1.29
C VAL A 310 -1.43 -3.36 0.73
N LEU A 311 -1.66 -2.07 0.50
CA LEU A 311 -0.63 -1.14 0.07
C LEU A 311 0.52 -1.13 1.10
N SER A 312 1.71 -1.52 0.67
CA SER A 312 2.91 -1.50 1.51
C SER A 312 3.81 -0.32 1.16
N SER A 313 4.00 -0.03 -0.13
CA SER A 313 4.76 1.14 -0.55
C SER A 313 4.34 1.66 -1.91
N MET A 314 4.54 2.96 -2.11
CA MET A 314 4.35 3.66 -3.37
C MET A 314 5.49 4.65 -3.56
N ASP A 315 6.13 4.58 -4.72
CA ASP A 315 7.20 5.48 -5.14
C ASP A 315 6.85 6.05 -6.52
N PRO A 316 6.24 7.25 -6.56
CA PRO A 316 5.86 7.90 -7.81
C PRO A 316 7.06 8.29 -8.70
N LEU A 317 8.26 8.47 -8.11
CA LEU A 317 9.49 8.78 -8.85
C LEU A 317 10.01 7.54 -9.58
N ARG A 318 9.98 6.37 -8.93
CA ARG A 318 10.33 5.09 -9.56
C ARG A 318 9.14 4.46 -10.32
N LYS A 319 7.96 5.09 -10.27
CA LYS A 319 6.68 4.57 -10.78
C LYS A 319 6.40 3.16 -10.28
N GLN A 320 6.72 2.92 -9.02
CA GLN A 320 6.66 1.62 -8.38
C GLN A 320 5.57 1.61 -7.31
N ILE A 321 4.89 0.49 -7.21
CA ILE A 321 3.92 0.23 -6.15
C ILE A 321 4.02 -1.22 -5.71
N LYS A 322 3.93 -1.42 -4.40
CA LYS A 322 3.99 -2.73 -3.77
C LYS A 322 2.74 -2.94 -2.92
N TYR A 323 2.15 -4.12 -3.06
CA TYR A 323 1.14 -4.62 -2.15
C TYR A 323 1.68 -5.82 -1.40
N ARG A 324 1.62 -5.81 -0.08
CA ARG A 324 2.10 -6.90 0.77
C ARG A 324 0.95 -7.76 1.24
N MET A 325 1.18 -9.07 1.25
CA MET A 325 0.24 -10.03 1.79
C MET A 325 0.04 -9.78 3.29
N GLU A 326 -1.21 -9.86 3.74
CA GLU A 326 -1.56 -9.76 5.14
C GLU A 326 -2.40 -10.95 5.57
N VAL A 327 -2.17 -11.44 6.79
CA VAL A 327 -2.99 -12.50 7.39
C VAL A 327 -3.36 -12.06 8.80
N ARG A 328 -4.66 -11.96 9.08
CA ARG A 328 -5.22 -11.53 10.38
C ARG A 328 -4.65 -10.19 10.90
N GLY A 329 -4.48 -9.17 10.06
CA GLY A 329 -3.91 -7.89 10.50
C GLY A 329 -2.39 -7.80 10.35
N TYR A 330 -1.69 -8.93 10.25
CA TYR A 330 -0.24 -8.97 10.28
C TYR A 330 0.38 -9.09 8.89
N PRO A 331 1.38 -8.24 8.55
CA PRO A 331 2.10 -8.35 7.28
C PRO A 331 2.90 -9.66 7.24
N VAL A 332 2.90 -10.29 6.08
CA VAL A 332 3.65 -11.52 5.82
C VAL A 332 4.95 -11.18 5.10
N PHE A 333 6.03 -11.76 5.58
CA PHE A 333 7.38 -11.65 5.06
C PHE A 333 7.92 -13.02 4.70
N SER A 334 8.87 -13.09 3.79
CA SER A 334 9.55 -14.32 3.42
C SER A 334 11.01 -14.05 3.16
N ASP A 335 11.84 -15.07 3.31
CA ASP A 335 13.18 -15.03 2.71
C ASP A 335 13.04 -14.87 1.19
N SER A 336 13.89 -14.02 0.62
CA SER A 336 13.92 -13.71 -0.80
C SER A 336 14.23 -14.92 -1.67
N ASP A 337 14.92 -15.93 -1.13
CA ASP A 337 15.21 -17.19 -1.82
C ASP A 337 14.04 -18.19 -1.73
N LEU A 338 13.11 -18.01 -0.79
CA LEU A 338 11.98 -18.92 -0.61
C LEU A 338 10.84 -18.58 -1.57
N THR A 339 10.30 -17.36 -1.48
CA THR A 339 9.15 -16.93 -2.28
C THR A 339 8.94 -15.41 -2.19
N LEU A 340 7.97 -14.89 -2.94
CA LEU A 340 7.46 -13.53 -2.77
C LEU A 340 6.22 -13.53 -1.89
N THR A 341 6.11 -12.50 -1.07
CA THR A 341 4.93 -12.16 -0.25
C THR A 341 4.31 -10.83 -0.69
N GLU A 342 4.74 -10.32 -1.85
CA GLU A 342 4.30 -9.04 -2.39
C GLU A 342 3.88 -9.15 -3.86
N ILE A 343 2.94 -8.29 -4.26
CA ILE A 343 2.69 -7.92 -5.65
C ILE A 343 3.45 -6.62 -5.92
N THR A 344 4.43 -6.64 -6.81
CA THR A 344 5.19 -5.45 -7.21
C THR A 344 4.84 -5.07 -8.65
N GLN A 345 4.46 -3.81 -8.85
CA GLN A 345 4.27 -3.23 -10.17
C GLN A 345 5.28 -2.11 -10.41
N ILE A 346 5.78 -2.03 -11.64
CA ILE A 346 6.60 -0.91 -12.13
C ILE A 346 5.97 -0.46 -13.44
N TRP A 347 5.67 0.83 -13.54
CA TRP A 347 4.95 1.43 -14.64
C TRP A 347 5.86 2.19 -15.60
N GLY A 348 5.53 2.13 -16.89
CA GLY A 348 6.05 3.04 -17.92
C GLY A 348 5.18 4.29 -18.05
N ASN A 349 5.29 5.01 -19.16
CA ASN A 349 4.45 6.17 -19.44
C ASN A 349 3.02 5.79 -19.87
N SER A 350 2.86 4.62 -20.48
CA SER A 350 1.59 4.23 -21.12
C SER A 350 1.04 2.89 -20.66
N ARG A 351 1.88 2.05 -20.05
CA ARG A 351 1.54 0.67 -19.67
C ARG A 351 2.49 0.15 -18.60
N ILE A 352 2.11 -0.96 -17.98
CA ILE A 352 2.98 -1.66 -17.03
C ILE A 352 4.28 -2.11 -17.69
N SER A 353 5.41 -1.85 -17.05
CA SER A 353 6.74 -2.30 -17.49
C SER A 353 7.08 -3.64 -16.87
N SER A 354 6.76 -3.84 -15.58
CA SER A 354 7.00 -5.09 -14.87
C SER A 354 5.90 -5.36 -13.85
N TYR A 355 5.46 -6.61 -13.77
CA TYR A 355 4.50 -7.12 -12.80
C TYR A 355 5.04 -8.41 -12.18
N SER A 356 5.32 -8.41 -10.89
CA SER A 356 5.87 -9.56 -10.17
C SER A 356 4.99 -9.93 -9.00
N ARG A 357 4.76 -11.23 -8.77
CA ARG A 357 3.87 -11.68 -7.70
C ARG A 357 4.05 -13.16 -7.37
N PRO A 358 3.60 -13.61 -6.20
CA PRO A 358 3.31 -15.02 -5.96
C PRO A 358 2.09 -15.50 -6.76
N TYR A 359 2.05 -16.80 -7.05
CA TYR A 359 0.87 -17.48 -7.60
C TYR A 359 0.31 -18.56 -6.68
N TYR A 360 0.72 -18.62 -5.41
CA TYR A 360 0.11 -19.50 -4.40
C TYR A 360 -0.99 -18.80 -3.61
N GLN A 361 -1.81 -19.60 -2.91
CA GLN A 361 -2.89 -19.16 -2.05
C GLN A 361 -2.77 -19.76 -0.64
N LEU A 362 -3.00 -18.94 0.37
CA LEU A 362 -3.18 -19.32 1.76
C LEU A 362 -4.67 -19.28 2.05
N ASN A 363 -5.33 -20.44 1.98
CA ASN A 363 -6.76 -20.57 2.24
C ASN A 363 -6.99 -20.71 3.76
N GLU A 364 -7.80 -21.68 4.18
CA GLU A 364 -8.02 -21.96 5.60
C GLU A 364 -6.78 -22.59 6.24
N PRO A 365 -6.40 -22.16 7.46
CA PRO A 365 -5.33 -22.79 8.21
C PRO A 365 -5.76 -24.20 8.66
N LEU A 366 -4.77 -25.07 8.85
CA LEU A 366 -4.96 -26.39 9.42
C LEU A 366 -5.36 -26.28 10.91
N PRO A 367 -6.06 -27.28 11.48
CA PRO A 367 -6.54 -27.21 12.86
C PRO A 367 -5.43 -27.16 13.92
N GLU A 368 -4.25 -27.69 13.60
CA GLU A 368 -3.09 -27.78 14.51
C GLU A 368 -2.30 -26.47 14.49
N ASN A 369 -2.89 -25.42 15.07
CA ASN A 369 -2.21 -24.16 15.30
C ASN A 369 -1.62 -24.16 16.72
N THR A 370 -0.36 -23.78 16.83
CA THR A 370 0.28 -23.53 18.13
C THR A 370 0.33 -22.04 18.37
N ASP A 371 0.36 -21.63 19.62
CA ASP A 371 0.50 -20.22 19.96
C ASP A 371 1.96 -19.89 20.26
N LYS A 372 2.42 -18.74 19.78
CA LYS A 372 3.77 -18.24 20.03
C LYS A 372 3.71 -16.90 20.73
N ARG A 373 4.37 -16.81 21.87
CA ARG A 373 4.52 -15.56 22.61
C ARG A 373 5.62 -14.72 21.99
N LEU A 374 5.27 -13.52 21.54
CA LEU A 374 6.21 -12.48 21.13
C LEU A 374 6.56 -11.60 22.35
N PRO A 375 7.83 -11.20 22.51
CA PRO A 375 8.25 -10.28 23.57
C PRO A 375 7.60 -8.91 23.38
N ALA A 376 7.69 -8.05 24.41
CA ALA A 376 7.27 -6.66 24.29
C ALA A 376 8.10 -5.94 23.21
N GLY A 377 7.50 -4.98 22.52
CA GLY A 377 8.19 -4.17 21.54
C GLY A 377 9.31 -3.33 22.16
N THR A 378 9.19 -2.95 23.44
CA THR A 378 10.27 -2.30 24.20
C THR A 378 11.50 -3.19 24.34
N ASP A 379 11.33 -4.50 24.56
CA ASP A 379 12.46 -5.44 24.63
C ASP A 379 13.14 -5.59 23.26
N VAL A 380 12.35 -5.57 22.18
CA VAL A 380 12.83 -5.61 20.80
C VAL A 380 13.63 -4.36 20.45
N VAL A 381 13.17 -3.19 20.90
CA VAL A 381 13.90 -1.92 20.72
C VAL A 381 15.27 -1.99 21.40
N GLU A 382 15.35 -2.48 22.63
CA GLU A 382 16.62 -2.63 23.34
C GLU A 382 17.55 -3.64 22.64
N GLU A 383 17.00 -4.71 22.08
CA GLU A 383 17.76 -5.65 21.28
C GLU A 383 18.32 -5.03 19.98
N LEU A 384 17.50 -4.26 19.25
CA LEU A 384 17.94 -3.58 18.03
C LEU A 384 19.02 -2.54 18.34
N ARG A 385 18.88 -1.78 19.43
CA ARG A 385 19.91 -0.83 19.90
C ARG A 385 21.23 -1.51 20.28
N ALA A 386 21.17 -2.73 20.79
CA ALA A 386 22.35 -3.51 21.17
C ALA A 386 23.02 -4.20 19.97
N ASN A 387 22.36 -4.27 18.81
CA ASN A 387 22.87 -4.96 17.64
C ASN A 387 23.77 -4.03 16.80
N PRO A 388 25.09 -4.31 16.67
CA PRO A 388 26.00 -3.47 15.90
C PRO A 388 25.78 -3.51 14.38
N GLU A 389 24.97 -4.45 13.88
CA GLU A 389 24.58 -4.51 12.46
C GLU A 389 23.36 -3.63 12.14
N VAL A 390 22.73 -3.01 13.14
CA VAL A 390 21.53 -2.18 12.98
C VAL A 390 21.86 -0.74 13.36
N GLU A 391 21.70 0.18 12.42
CA GLU A 391 21.77 1.60 12.73
C GLU A 391 20.38 2.05 13.21
N PHE A 392 20.15 2.03 14.53
CA PHE A 392 18.82 2.26 15.10
C PHE A 392 18.24 3.65 14.75
N SER A 393 19.10 4.63 14.43
CA SER A 393 18.66 5.95 13.97
C SER A 393 17.98 5.92 12.59
N GLU A 394 18.27 4.91 11.77
CA GLU A 394 17.74 4.71 10.41
C GLU A 394 16.56 3.71 10.36
N VAL A 395 16.07 3.24 11.51
CA VAL A 395 14.92 2.32 11.58
C VAL A 395 13.61 3.09 11.39
N ASP A 396 12.87 2.81 10.33
CA ASP A 396 11.65 3.56 10.01
C ASP A 396 10.45 3.13 10.87
N ASP A 397 10.29 1.82 11.09
CA ASP A 397 9.19 1.26 11.90
C ASP A 397 9.55 -0.14 12.45
N ILE A 398 8.80 -0.58 13.48
CA ILE A 398 8.93 -1.91 14.09
C ILE A 398 7.54 -2.53 14.24
N VAL A 399 7.33 -3.70 13.64
CA VAL A 399 6.00 -4.33 13.58
C VAL A 399 6.06 -5.82 13.92
N ARG A 400 4.95 -6.31 14.46
CA ARG A 400 4.66 -7.75 14.49
C ARG A 400 4.23 -8.17 13.09
N GLY A 401 4.72 -9.32 12.64
CA GLY A 401 4.40 -9.89 11.35
C GLY A 401 4.50 -11.41 11.37
N TYR A 402 4.31 -12.01 10.22
CA TYR A 402 4.53 -13.42 9.99
C TYR A 402 5.76 -13.63 9.11
N GLU A 403 6.64 -14.53 9.53
CA GLU A 403 7.65 -15.12 8.67
C GLU A 403 7.04 -16.35 7.99
N LEU A 404 6.91 -16.31 6.68
CA LEU A 404 6.47 -17.42 5.85
C LEU A 404 7.64 -18.40 5.69
N LYS A 405 7.43 -19.62 6.19
CA LYS A 405 8.35 -20.74 6.08
C LYS A 405 7.72 -21.86 5.29
N GLN A 406 8.56 -22.68 4.67
CA GLN A 406 8.13 -23.92 4.05
C GLN A 406 8.49 -25.09 4.95
N THR A 407 7.52 -25.97 5.19
CA THR A 407 7.71 -27.20 5.97
C THR A 407 7.16 -28.39 5.20
N GLN A 408 7.56 -29.59 5.59
CA GLN A 408 7.11 -30.84 4.97
C GLN A 408 6.39 -31.69 6.02
N ARG A 409 5.20 -32.18 5.70
CA ARG A 409 4.45 -33.10 6.55
C ARG A 409 3.87 -34.22 5.71
N ASN A 410 4.20 -35.47 6.03
CA ASN A 410 3.71 -36.67 5.34
C ASN A 410 3.94 -36.65 3.81
N GLY A 411 5.02 -36.00 3.34
CA GLY A 411 5.34 -35.86 1.92
C GLY A 411 4.62 -34.71 1.21
N GLU A 412 3.81 -33.93 1.93
CA GLU A 412 3.14 -32.73 1.42
C GLU A 412 3.87 -31.47 1.88
N THR A 413 4.04 -30.53 0.96
CA THR A 413 4.63 -29.23 1.24
C THR A 413 3.57 -28.28 1.80
N LEU A 414 3.90 -27.68 2.94
CA LEU A 414 3.05 -26.75 3.66
C LEU A 414 3.75 -25.39 3.79
N TYR A 415 2.95 -24.34 3.81
CA TYR A 415 3.39 -23.03 4.23
C TYR A 415 3.03 -22.82 5.70
N ALA A 416 4.00 -22.34 6.47
CA ALA A 416 3.86 -22.00 7.87
C ALA A 416 4.05 -20.50 8.06
N LEU A 417 3.11 -19.86 8.75
CA LEU A 417 3.21 -18.47 9.17
C LEU A 417 3.67 -18.45 10.63
N GLU A 418 4.95 -18.13 10.83
CA GLU A 418 5.56 -18.04 12.14
C GLU A 418 5.56 -16.60 12.65
N PRO A 419 4.89 -16.27 13.77
CA PRO A 419 4.92 -14.91 14.31
C PRO A 419 6.35 -14.46 14.64
N ALA A 420 6.72 -13.26 14.20
CA ALA A 420 8.01 -12.65 14.50
C ALA A 420 7.90 -11.12 14.51
N TRP A 421 8.95 -10.49 15.03
CA TRP A 421 9.14 -9.05 14.93
C TRP A 421 9.95 -8.72 13.67
N PHE A 422 9.59 -7.61 13.03
CA PHE A 422 10.27 -7.08 11.85
C PHE A 422 10.51 -5.59 12.04
N PHE A 423 11.59 -5.09 11.47
CA PHE A 423 11.90 -3.68 11.42
C PHE A 423 12.13 -3.25 9.97
N GLU A 424 11.78 -2.02 9.64
CA GLU A 424 12.05 -1.40 8.35
C GLU A 424 13.29 -0.52 8.46
N GLU A 425 14.19 -0.62 7.49
CA GLU A 425 15.39 0.21 7.36
C GLU A 425 15.59 0.48 5.87
N SER A 426 15.64 1.76 5.48
CA SER A 426 15.83 2.16 4.07
C SER A 426 14.78 1.55 3.11
N GLY A 427 13.54 1.38 3.57
CA GLY A 427 12.44 0.80 2.80
C GLY A 427 12.52 -0.72 2.57
N GLU A 428 13.42 -1.41 3.29
CA GLU A 428 13.49 -2.88 3.32
C GLU A 428 13.14 -3.41 4.70
N TRP A 429 12.37 -4.49 4.73
CA TRP A 429 11.95 -5.12 5.98
C TRP A 429 12.85 -6.29 6.32
N ARG A 430 13.31 -6.32 7.56
CA ARG A 430 14.18 -7.37 8.09
C ARG A 430 13.57 -7.98 9.32
N SER A 431 13.74 -9.29 9.49
CA SER A 431 13.35 -9.95 10.73
C SER A 431 14.28 -9.51 11.85
N VAL A 432 13.72 -9.21 13.01
CA VAL A 432 14.50 -9.01 14.25
C VAL A 432 15.18 -10.34 14.64
N LYS A 433 14.73 -11.50 14.13
CA LYS A 433 15.23 -12.84 14.48
C LYS A 433 16.63 -13.18 13.95
N LYS A 434 17.64 -12.48 14.47
CA LYS A 434 18.67 -13.04 15.39
C LYS A 434 18.23 -12.96 16.87
N ALA A 435 17.05 -12.39 17.14
CA ALA A 435 16.32 -12.34 18.41
C ALA A 435 15.61 -13.63 18.81
N GLY A 436 16.18 -14.29 19.82
CA GLY A 436 15.51 -15.37 20.55
C GLY A 436 15.88 -16.76 20.09
N THR A 437 17.18 -17.07 19.99
CA THR A 437 17.65 -18.38 20.48
C THR A 437 17.47 -18.40 22.00
N GLY A 438 16.24 -18.67 22.45
CA GLY A 438 16.02 -19.20 23.78
C GLY A 438 16.77 -20.52 23.86
N GLY A 439 17.74 -20.60 24.77
CA GLY A 439 18.69 -21.71 24.84
C GLY A 439 18.04 -23.08 24.99
N GLY A 440 18.75 -24.09 24.50
CA GLY A 440 18.53 -25.49 24.87
C GLY A 440 18.39 -26.47 23.72
N MET A 441 19.42 -26.61 22.88
CA MET A 441 19.78 -27.94 22.35
C MET A 441 21.23 -27.95 21.86
N GLY A 442 22.15 -27.68 22.78
CA GLY A 442 23.45 -28.34 22.77
C GLY A 442 23.26 -29.77 23.24
N GLY A 443 22.71 -30.62 22.36
CA GLY A 443 22.71 -32.06 22.51
C GLY A 443 23.84 -32.61 21.66
N LEU A 444 24.88 -33.09 22.33
CA LEU A 444 25.87 -34.00 21.75
C LEU A 444 25.12 -35.15 21.06
N GLU A 445 25.31 -35.32 19.75
CA GLU A 445 25.78 -36.56 19.11
C GLU A 445 26.45 -36.23 17.76
#